data_AF-W5LWD2-F1
#
_entry.id   AF-W5LWD2-F1
#
_cell.length_a   1.000
_cell.length_b   1.000
_cell.length_c   1.000
_cell.angle_alpha   90.00
_cell.angle_beta   90.00
_cell.angle_gamma   90.00
#
_symmetry.space_group_name_H-M   'P 1'
#
loop_
_entity.id
_entity.type
_entity.pdbx_description
1 polymer ?
#
loop_
_entity_poly.entity_id
_entity_poly.type
_entity_poly.pdbx_seq_one_letter_code
_entity_poly.pdbx_strand_id
1 'polypeptide(L)' 'MASLGNTVVNVGRVVPHGLLVFFPSYPVMDKTIEYWKEKGHCGRIEDVKPMFVEPRGKGTFTEVCTRSIHYYYWILVMFH' A
#
# COMPACT_ATOMS: atom_id res chain seq x y z
N MET A 1 -2.45 -14.64 -2.24
CA MET A 1 -2.15 -13.24 -1.88
C MET A 1 -0.74 -13.04 -1.30
N ALA A 2 -0.08 -14.09 -0.79
CA ALA A 2 1.31 -14.00 -0.29
C ALA A 2 2.35 -13.66 -1.37
N SER A 3 2.22 -14.21 -2.58
CA SER A 3 3.13 -13.90 -3.71
C SER A 3 3.10 -12.42 -4.06
N LEU A 4 1.91 -11.80 -4.13
CA LEU A 4 1.77 -10.37 -4.37
C LEU A 4 2.43 -9.53 -3.26
N GLY A 5 2.23 -9.90 -1.99
CA GLY A 5 2.88 -9.21 -0.87
C GLY A 5 4.40 -9.30 -0.95
N ASN A 6 4.95 -10.47 -1.28
CA ASN A 6 6.40 -10.63 -1.50
C ASN A 6 6.90 -9.82 -2.70
N THR A 7 6.13 -9.75 -3.79
CA THR A 7 6.46 -8.90 -4.94
C THR A 7 6.49 -7.44 -4.55
N VAL A 8 5.50 -6.94 -3.80
CA VAL A 8 5.47 -5.54 -3.33
C VAL A 8 6.67 -5.23 -2.43
N VAL A 9 7.04 -6.13 -1.51
CA VAL A 9 8.25 -5.98 -0.68
C VAL A 9 9.51 -5.92 -1.55
N ASN A 10 9.66 -6.83 -2.52
CA ASN A 10 10.84 -6.88 -3.39
C ASN A 10 10.94 -5.65 -4.30
N VAL A 11 9.84 -5.25 -4.91
CA VAL A 11 9.75 -4.04 -5.76
C VAL A 11 10.00 -2.78 -4.91
N GLY A 12 9.41 -2.71 -3.71
CA GLY A 12 9.60 -1.60 -2.79
C GLY A 12 11.07 -1.37 -2.38
N ARG A 13 11.89 -2.42 -2.33
CA ARG A 13 13.32 -2.33 -2.02
C ARG A 13 14.17 -1.74 -3.13
N VAL A 14 13.75 -1.91 -4.40
CA VAL A 14 14.53 -1.50 -5.57
C VAL A 14 14.03 -0.19 -6.18
N VAL A 15 12.74 0.09 -6.08
CA VAL A 15 12.14 1.32 -6.60
C VAL A 15 12.46 2.45 -5.61
N PRO A 16 13.14 3.53 -6.03
CA PRO A 16 13.33 4.69 -5.16
C PRO A 16 12.02 5.46 -5.00
N HIS A 17 11.92 6.23 -3.93
CA HIS A 17 10.78 7.09 -3.64
C HIS A 17 9.44 6.36 -3.43
N GLY A 18 8.43 6.64 -4.23
CA GLY A 18 7.07 6.11 -4.08
C GLY A 18 6.80 4.86 -4.93
N LEU A 19 5.81 4.07 -4.52
CA LEU A 19 5.18 3.03 -5.34
C LEU A 19 3.66 3.20 -5.26
N LEU A 20 3.00 3.07 -6.41
CA LEU A 20 1.55 3.11 -6.49
C LEU A 20 1.03 1.74 -6.91
N VAL A 21 0.20 1.12 -6.07
CA VAL A 21 -0.33 -0.23 -6.29
C VAL A 21 -1.84 -0.13 -6.50
N PHE A 22 -2.30 -0.50 -7.69
CA PHE A 22 -3.72 -0.52 -8.04
C PHE A 22 -4.31 -1.92 -7.90
N PHE A 23 -5.48 -1.99 -7.26
CA PHE A 23 -6.32 -3.18 -7.24
C PHE A 23 -7.47 -3.06 -8.24
N PRO A 24 -8.14 -4.17 -8.60
CA PRO A 24 -9.26 -4.18 -9.55
C PRO A 24 -10.64 -4.00 -8.90
N SER A 25 -10.73 -3.93 -7.57
CA SER A 25 -11.93 -3.47 -6.83
C SER A 25 -11.61 -3.28 -5.33
N TYR A 26 -12.43 -2.47 -4.64
CA TYR A 26 -12.36 -2.32 -3.17
C TYR A 26 -12.40 -3.66 -2.41
N PRO A 27 -13.30 -4.62 -2.73
CA PRO A 27 -13.30 -5.92 -2.05
C PRO A 27 -12.01 -6.72 -2.22
N VAL A 28 -11.36 -6.63 -3.38
CA VAL A 28 -10.09 -7.35 -3.62
C VAL A 28 -8.95 -6.68 -2.86
N MET A 29 -8.93 -5.34 -2.82
CA MET A 29 -7.99 -4.58 -2.01
C MET A 29 -8.14 -4.92 -0.52
N ASP A 30 -9.35 -4.82 0.03
CA ASP A 30 -9.63 -5.07 1.45
C ASP A 30 -9.21 -6.49 1.85
N LYS A 31 -9.62 -7.51 1.09
CA LYS A 31 -9.22 -8.91 1.34
C LYS A 31 -7.71 -9.12 1.27
N THR A 32 -7.04 -8.43 0.35
CA THR A 32 -5.59 -8.55 0.21
C THR A 32 -4.86 -7.91 1.40
N ILE A 33 -5.31 -6.73 1.83
CA ILE A 33 -4.74 -6.03 2.98
C ILE A 33 -5.01 -6.79 4.27
N GLU A 34 -6.22 -7.31 4.47
CA GLU A 34 -6.57 -8.16 5.61
C GLU A 34 -5.67 -9.39 5.66
N TYR A 35 -5.51 -10.10 4.54
CA TYR A 35 -4.59 -11.23 4.43
C TYR A 35 -3.14 -10.84 4.73
N TRP A 36 -2.68 -9.67 4.28
CA TRP A 36 -1.32 -9.20 4.58
C TRP A 36 -1.12 -8.83 6.04
N LYS A 37 -2.15 -8.28 6.72
CA LYS A 37 -2.11 -8.01 8.15
C LYS A 37 -2.03 -9.30 8.95
N GLU A 38 -2.89 -10.28 8.64
CA GLU A 38 -2.92 -11.58 9.34
C GLU A 38 -1.63 -12.39 9.19
N LYS A 39 -0.96 -12.29 8.04
CA LYS A 39 0.29 -13.03 7.75
C LYS A 39 1.55 -12.25 8.04
N GLY A 40 1.45 -11.04 8.60
CA GLY A 40 2.60 -10.17 8.90
C GLY A 40 3.32 -9.63 7.67
N HIS A 41 2.71 -9.71 6.48
CA HIS A 41 3.26 -9.09 5.28
C HIS A 41 3.22 -7.56 5.36
N CYS A 42 2.21 -6.97 6.02
CA CYS A 42 2.13 -5.52 6.21
C CYS A 42 3.37 -4.99 6.96
N GLY A 43 3.79 -5.64 8.04
CA GLY A 43 5.01 -5.25 8.77
C GLY A 43 6.26 -5.29 7.88
N ARG A 44 6.42 -6.36 7.10
CA ARG A 44 7.55 -6.48 6.15
C ARG A 44 7.53 -5.43 5.05
N ILE A 45 6.35 -4.96 4.65
CA ILE A 45 6.19 -3.87 3.69
C ILE A 45 6.56 -2.54 4.37
N GLU A 46 6.04 -2.29 5.57
CA GLU A 46 6.30 -1.09 6.36
C GLU A 46 7.76 -0.92 6.78
N ASP A 47 8.48 -2.03 7.02
CA ASP A 47 9.94 -2.05 7.24
C ASP A 47 10.73 -1.53 6.04
N VAL A 48 10.17 -1.68 4.83
CA VAL A 48 10.79 -1.20 3.58
C VAL A 48 10.33 0.22 3.29
N LYS A 49 9.01 0.47 3.30
CA LYS A 49 8.38 1.77 3.08
C LYS A 49 7.03 1.85 3.80
N PRO A 50 6.68 3.00 4.38
CA PRO A 50 5.36 3.21 4.95
C PRO A 50 4.27 2.96 3.90
N MET A 51 3.26 2.16 4.29
CA MET A 51 2.14 1.78 3.45
C MET A 51 0.91 2.62 3.80
N PHE A 52 0.34 3.25 2.78
CA PHE A 52 -0.89 4.05 2.86
C PHE A 52 -1.98 3.38 2.04
N VAL A 53 -3.20 3.35 2.58
CA VAL A 53 -4.36 2.74 1.93
C VAL A 53 -5.38 3.82 1.66
N GLU A 54 -5.88 3.87 0.43
CA GLU A 54 -6.90 4.83 0.03
C GLU A 54 -8.17 4.66 0.88
N PRO A 55 -8.64 5.73 1.56
CA PRO A 55 -9.87 5.69 2.32
C PRO A 55 -11.08 5.85 1.39
N ARG A 56 -12.18 5.13 1.67
CA ARG A 56 -13.43 5.14 0.89
C ARG A 56 -14.17 6.49 0.82
N GLY A 57 -13.64 7.56 1.43
CA GLY A 57 -14.30 8.86 1.58
C GLY A 57 -13.53 10.00 0.91
N LYS A 58 -14.24 10.85 0.16
CA LYS A 58 -13.65 12.01 -0.55
C LYS A 58 -12.90 12.98 0.36
N GLY A 59 -13.29 13.12 1.63
CA GLY A 59 -12.65 14.03 2.59
C GLY A 59 -11.30 13.54 3.11
N THR A 60 -11.12 12.22 3.25
CA THR A 60 -9.90 11.61 3.80
C THR A 60 -8.87 11.26 2.72
N PHE A 61 -9.28 11.25 1.44
CA PHE A 61 -8.40 11.02 0.29
C PHE A 61 -7.25 12.03 0.21
N THR A 62 -7.57 13.33 0.26
CA THR A 62 -6.58 14.41 0.15
C THR A 62 -5.55 14.35 1.27
N GLU A 63 -5.98 13.95 2.46
CA GLU A 63 -5.11 13.84 3.64
C GLU A 63 -4.11 12.70 3.50
N VAL A 64 -4.56 11.54 3.00
CA VAL A 64 -3.68 10.37 2.75
C VAL A 64 -2.72 10.64 1.60
N CYS A 65 -3.17 11.27 0.52
CA CYS A 65 -2.30 11.69 -0.59
C CYS A 65 -1.24 12.71 -0.13
N THR A 66 -1.65 13.71 0.64
CA THR A 66 -0.72 14.74 1.18
C THR A 66 0.29 14.12 2.13
N ARG A 67 -0.16 13.23 3.03
CA ARG A 67 0.75 12.48 3.91
C ARG A 67 1.73 11.64 3.12
N SER A 68 1.28 10.92 2.10
CA SER A 68 2.15 10.10 1.25
C SER A 68 3.24 10.95 0.60
N ILE A 69 2.90 12.11 0.03
CA ILE A 69 3.87 13.04 -0.60
C ILE A 69 4.92 13.57 0.39
N HIS A 70 4.58 13.73 1.66
CA HIS A 70 5.53 14.15 2.71
C HIS A 70 6.58 13.07 3.02
N TYR A 71 6.25 11.79 2.83
CA TYR A 71 7.27 10.75 2.91
C TYR A 71 8.02 10.74 1.58
N TYR A 72 9.33 10.87 1.61
CA TYR A 72 10.13 10.74 0.38
C TYR A 72 10.14 9.31 -0.15
N TYR A 73 9.73 8.32 0.67
CA TYR A 73 9.63 6.91 0.33
C TYR A 73 8.33 6.30 0.86
N TRP A 74 7.41 5.84 0.00
CA TRP A 74 6.07 5.34 0.40
C TRP A 74 5.48 4.32 -0.58
N ILE A 75 4.44 3.62 -0.14
CA ILE A 75 3.59 2.77 -0.99
C ILE A 75 2.14 3.22 -0.79
N LEU A 76 1.45 3.64 -1.86
CA LEU A 76 0.02 3.97 -1.82
C LEU A 76 -0.75 2.87 -2.52
N VAL A 77 -1.76 2.36 -1.83
CA VAL A 77 -2.64 1.30 -2.31
C VAL A 77 -3.99 1.91 -2.66
N MET A 78 -4.39 1.78 -3.91
CA MET A 78 -5.58 2.41 -4.48
C MET A 78 -6.41 1.41 -5.28
N PHE A 79 -7.64 1.80 -5.59
CA PHE A 79 -8.48 1.15 -6.60
C PHE A 79 -8.57 2.03 -7.86
N HIS A 80 -8.88 1.43 -9.02
CA HIS A 80 -9.12 2.16 -10.27
C HIS A 80 -10.50 2.83 -10.31
#